data_AF-A0A7C8CSV6-F1
#
_entry.id   AF-A0A7C8CSV6-F1
#
_cell.length_a   1.000
_cell.length_b   1.000
_cell.length_c   1.000
_cell.angle_alpha   90.00
_cell.angle_beta   90.00
_cell.angle_gamma   90.00
#
_symmetry.space_group_name_H-M   'P 1'
#
loop_
_entity.id
_entity.type
_entity.pdbx_description
1 polymer ?
#
loop_
_entity_poly.entity_id
_entity_poly.type
_entity_poly.pdbx_seq_one_letter_code
_entity_poly.pdbx_strand_id
1 'polypeptide(L)'
;MFSGAEFRRVDSSGDRGSPFSFWPPPRLASSPLAVSCIRKFPRSGEAAIRESCDVGTQGGGFVTRYRRDPAEEITASRARLATRLGTKDLRWVVSPYRICPLGAHIDHQGGPVLGMAITGHTLLAFRESGDGTCRFLSENYPGEVGFDINDSNFESWPEASPPWNSYAVGASVLIREKISGRARGVEVCSLGFLPGSGLSSSASVTLGYITALAAVNGVKLEDRERVVLAQRVENEWAEVACGILDPASIVGSRRDHLLSIDTEKLSWETLASADSTPGFRILVAYTGLPRNLAETGFNSRVQECGRAARDIARRAGLEGVARLGDLPADVLERELGGCEPVLEKRARHFHEERWRVHQGIDAWQLGDLERFGELMSDSCRSSRENFETGSPELVKLNEIMVGCEGVYGARFSGAGFGGSAIGLVAEGMAESAQAAIETKFIREYPGLAGKFRCYLVDSDDGLRLA
;
A
#
# COMPACT_ATOMS: atom_id res chain seq x y z
N MET A 1 -16.29 14.98 57.45
CA MET A 1 -17.16 15.44 58.56
C MET A 1 -17.07 16.95 58.62
N PHE A 2 -18.23 17.61 58.71
CA PHE A 2 -18.50 19.07 58.76
C PHE A 2 -18.08 19.87 57.52
N SER A 3 -18.84 20.79 56.93
CA SER A 3 -20.25 21.27 56.97
C SER A 3 -20.26 22.35 55.86
N GLY A 4 -21.19 22.45 54.91
CA GLY A 4 -22.60 22.81 55.11
C GLY A 4 -22.78 24.35 55.10
N ALA A 5 -23.69 24.83 54.23
CA ALA A 5 -24.36 26.15 54.20
C ALA A 5 -23.67 27.30 53.40
N GLU A 6 -24.34 28.17 52.65
CA GLU A 6 -25.71 28.24 52.11
C GLU A 6 -25.80 29.45 51.15
N PHE A 7 -26.83 29.42 50.31
CA PHE A 7 -27.29 30.46 49.40
C PHE A 7 -27.66 31.80 50.07
N ARG A 8 -27.49 32.91 49.34
CA ARG A 8 -28.44 34.05 49.38
C ARG A 8 -28.70 34.61 47.98
N ARG A 9 -29.97 34.51 47.58
CA ARG A 9 -30.64 35.31 46.55
C ARG A 9 -31.20 36.58 47.20
N VAL A 10 -31.18 37.70 46.48
CA VAL A 10 -32.18 38.78 46.57
C VAL A 10 -32.38 39.37 45.17
N ASP A 11 -33.59 39.20 44.62
CA ASP A 11 -34.18 39.93 43.47
C ASP A 11 -34.52 41.38 43.91
N SER A 12 -34.85 42.41 43.13
CA SER A 12 -35.56 42.60 41.86
C SER A 12 -35.63 44.12 41.55
N SER A 13 -36.14 44.46 40.35
CA SER A 13 -36.62 45.77 39.84
C SER A 13 -35.53 46.68 39.25
N GLY A 14 -35.54 47.11 37.99
CA GLY A 14 -36.57 47.17 36.96
C GLY A 14 -36.71 48.63 36.52
N ASP A 15 -36.30 48.99 35.30
CA ASP A 15 -37.18 49.61 34.27
C ASP A 15 -36.45 50.13 33.01
N ARG A 16 -37.17 50.00 31.89
CA ARG A 16 -37.22 50.84 30.66
C ARG A 16 -36.02 51.00 29.69
N GLY A 17 -36.23 50.51 28.46
CA GLY A 17 -36.09 51.31 27.23
C GLY A 17 -35.14 50.80 26.13
N SER A 18 -35.69 50.24 25.05
CA SER A 18 -35.04 50.12 23.71
C SER A 18 -35.25 51.45 22.92
N PRO A 19 -34.60 51.74 21.75
CA PRO A 19 -34.48 50.86 20.58
C PRO A 19 -33.19 50.95 19.69
N PHE A 20 -33.01 49.92 18.87
CA PHE A 20 -32.40 49.82 17.52
C PHE A 20 -31.31 50.82 17.03
N SER A 21 -30.18 50.27 16.59
CA SER A 21 -29.54 50.67 15.30
C SER A 21 -28.56 49.60 14.78
N PHE A 22 -28.77 49.23 13.52
CA PHE A 22 -27.97 48.36 12.66
C PHE A 22 -26.67 49.05 12.22
N TRP A 23 -25.54 48.31 12.10
CA TRP A 23 -24.53 48.40 11.01
C TRP A 23 -23.44 47.29 11.13
N PRO A 24 -22.67 46.95 10.08
CA PRO A 24 -22.62 45.62 9.47
C PRO A 24 -21.25 44.89 9.60
N PRO A 25 -21.13 43.62 9.15
CA PRO A 25 -19.84 42.90 9.16
C PRO A 25 -18.85 43.42 8.11
N PRO A 26 -17.53 43.22 8.30
CA PRO A 26 -16.51 43.75 7.40
C PRO A 26 -16.53 43.05 6.03
N ARG A 27 -16.44 43.86 4.97
CA ARG A 27 -16.46 43.43 3.57
C ARG A 27 -15.09 42.90 3.13
N LEU A 28 -15.18 41.77 2.42
CA LEU A 28 -14.23 41.25 1.45
C LEU A 28 -13.83 42.29 0.40
N ALA A 29 -12.55 42.31 0.05
CA ALA A 29 -12.06 42.84 -1.21
C ALA A 29 -11.87 41.69 -2.21
N SER A 30 -12.66 41.73 -3.28
CA SER A 30 -12.59 41.00 -4.55
C SER A 30 -11.24 41.21 -5.26
N SER A 31 -10.69 40.29 -6.07
CA SER A 31 -11.19 39.88 -7.41
C SER A 31 -10.18 38.90 -8.08
N PRO A 32 -10.38 38.37 -9.31
CA PRO A 32 -11.21 37.22 -9.65
C PRO A 32 -10.46 36.14 -10.50
N LEU A 33 -11.20 35.14 -10.99
CA LEU A 33 -10.87 34.10 -11.98
C LEU A 33 -10.53 32.70 -11.44
N ALA A 34 -11.49 32.08 -10.76
CA ALA A 34 -11.66 30.64 -10.81
C ALA A 34 -12.56 30.31 -12.01
N VAL A 35 -11.96 30.04 -13.17
CA VAL A 35 -12.66 29.37 -14.28
C VAL A 35 -12.48 27.88 -14.09
N SER A 36 -13.59 27.18 -13.86
CA SER A 36 -13.63 25.73 -13.86
C SER A 36 -13.15 25.20 -15.20
N CYS A 37 -12.05 24.45 -15.21
CA CYS A 37 -11.66 23.63 -16.35
C CYS A 37 -11.87 22.16 -15.96
N ILE A 38 -13.11 21.69 -16.11
CA ILE A 38 -13.38 20.27 -16.32
C ILE A 38 -12.74 19.94 -17.67
N ARG A 39 -11.51 19.42 -17.67
CA ARG A 39 -10.84 18.95 -18.89
C ARG A 39 -11.02 17.46 -19.03
N LYS A 40 -11.81 17.10 -20.05
CA LYS A 40 -11.99 15.73 -20.54
C LYS A 40 -10.63 15.15 -20.94
N PHE A 41 -10.29 14.00 -20.40
CA PHE A 41 -9.17 13.16 -20.84
C PHE A 41 -9.36 12.72 -22.31
N PRO A 42 -8.35 12.86 -23.18
CA PRO A 42 -8.27 12.05 -24.39
C PRO A 42 -7.78 10.64 -24.04
N ARG A 43 -8.47 9.63 -24.57
CA ARG A 43 -8.00 8.24 -24.58
C ARG A 43 -6.85 8.09 -25.57
N SER A 44 -5.69 7.67 -25.08
CA SER A 44 -4.55 7.18 -25.89
C SER A 44 -3.76 6.25 -24.99
N GLY A 45 -3.31 5.05 -25.35
CA GLY A 45 -3.29 4.27 -26.57
C GLY A 45 -2.34 3.12 -26.20
N GLU A 46 -2.80 1.87 -26.26
CA GLU A 46 -2.02 0.70 -25.82
C GLU A 46 -0.72 0.60 -26.62
N ALA A 47 0.42 0.78 -25.96
CA ALA A 47 1.71 0.33 -26.45
C ALA A 47 2.03 -1.03 -25.81
N ALA A 48 1.69 -2.11 -26.52
CA ALA A 48 2.04 -3.46 -26.12
C ALA A 48 3.56 -3.66 -26.23
N ILE A 49 4.22 -3.91 -25.09
CA ILE A 49 5.60 -4.40 -25.05
C ILE A 49 5.57 -5.85 -25.57
N ARG A 50 6.16 -6.08 -26.74
CA ARG A 50 6.44 -7.43 -27.23
C ARG A 50 7.65 -7.97 -26.47
N GLU A 51 7.40 -8.84 -25.49
CA GLU A 51 8.42 -9.79 -25.04
C GLU A 51 8.59 -10.84 -26.15
N SER A 52 9.83 -11.00 -26.63
CA SER A 52 10.19 -12.07 -27.55
C SER A 52 10.18 -13.40 -26.79
N CYS A 53 9.05 -14.11 -26.84
CA CYS A 53 8.99 -15.53 -26.53
C CYS A 53 9.34 -16.30 -27.81
N ASP A 54 10.35 -17.16 -27.77
CA ASP A 54 10.55 -18.18 -28.80
C ASP A 54 9.35 -19.14 -28.78
N VAL A 55 8.50 -19.03 -29.80
CA VAL A 55 7.32 -19.88 -29.98
C VAL A 55 7.71 -21.04 -30.88
N GLY A 56 8.08 -22.17 -30.28
CA GLY A 56 8.09 -23.46 -30.96
C GLY A 56 6.66 -24.00 -31.06
N THR A 57 6.05 -23.94 -32.24
CA THR A 57 4.72 -24.50 -32.49
C THR A 57 4.80 -26.02 -32.70
N GLN A 58 4.31 -26.82 -31.74
CA GLN A 58 3.55 -28.06 -32.00
C GLN A 58 2.51 -28.27 -30.89
N GLY A 59 1.31 -28.70 -31.28
CA GLY A 59 0.05 -28.50 -30.54
C GLY A 59 -0.06 -29.09 -29.14
N GLY A 60 -0.78 -28.36 -28.29
CA GLY A 60 -1.08 -28.65 -26.88
C GLY A 60 -1.25 -27.31 -26.15
N GLY A 61 -2.26 -27.18 -25.28
CA GLY A 61 -2.74 -25.88 -24.76
C GLY A 61 -1.67 -24.95 -24.20
N PHE A 62 -1.89 -23.65 -24.41
CA PHE A 62 -1.07 -22.56 -23.88
C PHE A 62 -1.09 -22.57 -22.35
N VAL A 63 -0.13 -23.26 -21.72
CA VAL A 63 0.20 -23.11 -20.30
C VAL A 63 1.63 -22.60 -20.25
N THR A 64 1.79 -21.29 -20.17
CA THR A 64 3.11 -20.67 -19.94
C THR A 64 3.45 -20.89 -18.46
N ARG A 65 4.10 -22.02 -18.13
CA ARG A 65 4.60 -22.26 -16.77
C ARG A 65 5.73 -21.28 -16.48
N TYR A 66 5.47 -20.27 -15.67
CA TYR A 66 6.53 -19.46 -15.08
C TYR A 66 7.21 -20.29 -13.98
N ARG A 67 8.23 -21.05 -14.37
CA ARG A 67 9.10 -21.82 -13.47
C ARG A 67 10.52 -21.28 -13.68
N ARG A 68 10.86 -20.18 -13.02
CA ARG A 68 12.27 -19.79 -12.87
C ARG A 68 12.61 -19.75 -11.39
N ASP A 69 13.79 -20.26 -11.06
CA ASP A 69 14.39 -20.10 -9.75
C ASP A 69 14.58 -18.58 -9.51
N PRO A 70 14.10 -18.02 -8.39
CA PRO A 70 14.33 -16.63 -8.02
C PRO A 70 15.81 -16.19 -8.13
N ALA A 71 16.77 -17.08 -7.90
CA ALA A 71 18.20 -16.78 -8.02
C ALA A 71 18.67 -16.57 -9.47
N GLU A 72 18.13 -17.33 -10.42
CA GLU A 72 18.40 -17.16 -11.84
C GLU A 72 17.77 -15.86 -12.37
N GLU A 73 16.58 -15.51 -11.89
CA GLU A 73 15.89 -14.28 -12.25
C GLU A 73 16.66 -13.04 -11.77
N ILE A 74 17.20 -13.04 -10.55
CA ILE A 74 18.05 -11.96 -10.04
C ILE A 74 19.32 -11.82 -10.89
N THR A 75 19.96 -12.91 -11.27
CA THR A 75 21.19 -12.88 -12.07
C THR A 75 20.96 -12.27 -13.45
N ALA A 76 19.89 -12.69 -14.14
CA ALA A 76 19.51 -12.11 -15.44
C ALA A 76 19.13 -10.63 -15.31
N SER A 77 18.40 -10.27 -14.26
CA SER A 77 18.00 -8.89 -13.96
C SER A 77 19.20 -7.98 -13.70
N ARG A 78 20.21 -8.47 -12.94
CA ARG A 78 21.47 -7.76 -12.72
C ARG A 78 22.21 -7.48 -14.02
N ALA A 79 22.34 -8.48 -14.90
CA ALA A 79 22.99 -8.29 -16.19
C ALA A 79 22.28 -7.22 -17.04
N ARG A 80 20.94 -7.26 -17.10
CA ARG A 80 20.12 -6.29 -17.82
C ARG A 80 20.31 -4.87 -17.31
N LEU A 81 20.24 -4.66 -15.99
CA LEU A 81 20.43 -3.35 -15.37
C LEU A 81 21.86 -2.81 -15.54
N ALA A 82 22.86 -3.69 -15.44
CA ALA A 82 24.25 -3.32 -15.68
C ALA A 82 24.50 -2.87 -17.13
N THR A 83 23.93 -3.56 -18.11
CA THR A 83 23.96 -3.13 -19.51
C THR A 83 23.28 -1.77 -19.70
N ARG A 84 22.15 -1.52 -19.03
CA ARG A 84 21.41 -0.26 -19.13
C ARG A 84 22.22 0.93 -18.59
N LEU A 85 22.95 0.74 -17.50
CA LEU A 85 23.83 1.76 -16.90
C LEU A 85 25.22 1.84 -17.56
N GLY A 86 25.56 0.90 -18.46
CA GLY A 86 26.82 0.89 -19.19
C GLY A 86 28.05 0.60 -18.32
N THR A 87 27.88 0.01 -17.14
CA THR A 87 28.98 -0.32 -16.22
C THR A 87 28.66 -1.58 -15.40
N LYS A 88 29.72 -2.19 -14.82
CA LYS A 88 29.60 -3.29 -13.86
C LYS A 88 29.91 -2.87 -12.41
N ASP A 89 30.45 -1.67 -12.21
CA ASP A 89 30.73 -1.12 -10.88
C ASP A 89 29.44 -0.52 -10.30
N LEU A 90 28.62 -1.40 -9.72
CA LEU A 90 27.26 -1.12 -9.29
C LEU A 90 27.00 -1.73 -7.91
N ARG A 91 26.24 -0.98 -7.10
CA ARG A 91 25.66 -1.45 -5.84
C ARG A 91 24.20 -1.83 -6.07
N TRP A 92 23.65 -2.67 -5.21
CA TRP A 92 22.33 -3.26 -5.42
C TRP A 92 21.41 -3.02 -4.23
N VAL A 93 20.15 -2.71 -4.51
CA VAL A 93 19.08 -2.80 -3.51
C VAL A 93 18.08 -3.85 -3.96
N VAL A 94 17.79 -4.81 -3.09
CA VAL A 94 16.66 -5.73 -3.26
C VAL A 94 15.57 -5.27 -2.30
N SER A 95 14.51 -4.71 -2.85
CA SER A 95 13.36 -4.25 -2.07
C SER A 95 12.19 -5.19 -2.35
N PRO A 96 11.84 -6.10 -1.43
CA PRO A 96 10.77 -7.07 -1.67
C PRO A 96 9.42 -6.37 -1.84
N TYR A 97 8.48 -7.11 -2.39
CA TYR A 97 7.06 -6.79 -2.32
C TYR A 97 6.47 -7.39 -1.07
N ARG A 98 5.21 -7.04 -0.78
CA ARG A 98 4.51 -7.53 0.40
C ARG A 98 3.12 -8.02 0.07
N ILE A 99 2.64 -8.95 0.88
CA ILE A 99 1.21 -9.23 1.05
C ILE A 99 0.75 -8.72 2.41
N CYS A 100 -0.55 -8.49 2.53
CA CYS A 100 -1.23 -8.22 3.80
C CYS A 100 -2.29 -9.31 3.99
N PRO A 101 -2.02 -10.36 4.79
CA PRO A 101 -3.00 -11.41 5.03
C PRO A 101 -4.23 -10.88 5.76
N LEU A 102 -4.04 -10.04 6.78
CA LEU A 102 -5.10 -9.48 7.62
C LEU A 102 -4.76 -8.03 7.99
N GLY A 103 -5.79 -7.18 8.14
CA GLY A 103 -5.62 -5.75 8.40
C GLY A 103 -5.87 -4.87 7.17
N ALA A 104 -6.83 -5.26 6.32
CA ALA A 104 -7.21 -4.48 5.14
C ALA A 104 -7.65 -3.06 5.55
N HIS A 105 -7.09 -2.01 4.94
CA HIS A 105 -7.60 -0.64 5.06
C HIS A 105 -7.76 -0.07 6.48
N ILE A 106 -7.05 -0.62 7.47
CA ILE A 106 -7.10 -0.12 8.84
C ILE A 106 -5.79 0.56 9.28
N ASP A 107 -4.70 0.41 8.52
CA ASP A 107 -3.40 1.00 8.84
C ASP A 107 -3.44 2.53 8.88
N HIS A 108 -4.02 3.16 7.87
CA HIS A 108 -4.21 4.62 7.81
C HIS A 108 -5.23 5.13 8.84
N GLN A 109 -5.91 4.24 9.56
CA GLN A 109 -6.82 4.58 10.66
C GLN A 109 -6.24 4.27 12.05
N GLY A 110 -4.98 3.82 12.16
CA GLY A 110 -4.37 3.44 13.43
C GLY A 110 -4.74 2.04 13.92
N GLY A 111 -5.20 1.15 13.04
CA GLY A 111 -5.43 -0.25 13.35
C GLY A 111 -4.16 -1.10 13.22
N PRO A 112 -4.01 -2.19 14.00
CA PRO A 112 -2.95 -3.17 13.80
C PRO A 112 -3.13 -3.89 12.47
N VAL A 113 -2.04 -4.26 11.82
CA VAL A 113 -2.06 -4.94 10.52
C VAL A 113 -0.98 -6.01 10.44
N LEU A 114 -1.21 -7.03 9.60
CA LEU A 114 -0.26 -8.10 9.36
C LEU A 114 0.36 -7.94 7.97
N GLY A 115 1.68 -8.10 7.90
CA GLY A 115 2.47 -8.04 6.68
C GLY A 115 3.36 -9.26 6.50
N MET A 116 3.74 -9.54 5.25
CA MET A 116 4.75 -10.54 4.92
C MET A 116 5.41 -10.15 3.60
N ALA A 117 6.73 -10.02 3.59
CA ALA A 117 7.48 -9.86 2.35
C ALA A 117 7.45 -11.15 1.53
N ILE A 118 7.43 -11.01 0.20
CA ILE A 118 7.44 -12.12 -0.74
C ILE A 118 8.65 -12.06 -1.66
N THR A 119 8.96 -13.16 -2.34
CA THR A 119 10.10 -13.24 -3.27
C THR A 119 9.99 -12.34 -4.51
N GLY A 120 8.79 -11.85 -4.85
CA GLY A 120 8.62 -10.77 -5.81
C GLY A 120 9.24 -9.47 -5.29
N HIS A 121 9.98 -8.72 -6.10
CA HIS A 121 10.75 -7.57 -5.62
C HIS A 121 10.96 -6.49 -6.69
N THR A 122 11.42 -5.31 -6.26
CA THR A 122 12.13 -4.34 -7.09
C THR A 122 13.63 -4.49 -6.86
N LEU A 123 14.36 -4.78 -7.93
CA LEU A 123 15.82 -4.75 -7.96
C LEU A 123 16.29 -3.39 -8.48
N LEU A 124 17.16 -2.72 -7.74
CA LEU A 124 17.78 -1.47 -8.14
C LEU A 124 19.28 -1.68 -8.29
N ALA A 125 19.81 -1.30 -9.44
CA ALA A 125 21.24 -1.09 -9.65
C ALA A 125 21.52 0.40 -9.49
N PHE A 126 22.55 0.77 -8.73
CA PHE A 126 22.91 2.17 -8.59
C PHE A 126 24.40 2.42 -8.42
N ARG A 127 24.81 3.66 -8.75
CA ARG A 127 26.13 4.22 -8.48
C ARG A 127 26.04 5.71 -8.16
N GLU A 128 27.08 6.24 -7.55
CA GLU A 128 27.26 7.70 -7.42
C GLU A 128 27.53 8.32 -8.79
N SER A 129 27.00 9.52 -9.06
CA SER A 129 27.20 10.25 -10.33
C SER A 129 28.53 11.01 -10.40
N GLY A 130 29.19 11.25 -9.26
CA GLY A 130 30.39 12.07 -9.11
C GLY A 130 30.13 13.59 -8.96
N ASP A 131 28.87 14.02 -9.04
CA ASP A 131 28.42 15.40 -8.91
C ASP A 131 27.07 15.48 -8.16
N GLY A 132 26.21 16.47 -8.43
CA GLY A 132 24.86 16.56 -7.88
C GLY A 132 23.77 15.91 -8.73
N THR A 133 24.12 15.38 -9.90
CA THR A 133 23.16 14.90 -10.90
C THR A 133 22.53 13.59 -10.45
N CYS A 134 21.23 13.62 -10.25
CA CYS A 134 20.41 12.42 -10.07
C CYS A 134 19.80 12.01 -11.40
N ARG A 135 19.85 10.71 -11.71
CA ARG A 135 19.27 10.10 -12.89
C ARG A 135 18.62 8.77 -12.52
N PHE A 136 17.32 8.64 -12.76
CA PHE A 136 16.56 7.44 -12.50
C PHE A 136 16.00 6.88 -13.80
N LEU A 137 16.10 5.56 -13.94
CA LEU A 137 15.63 4.78 -15.08
C LEU A 137 14.78 3.61 -14.58
N SER A 138 13.79 3.20 -15.38
CA SER A 138 13.01 1.99 -15.16
C SER A 138 13.05 1.10 -16.40
N GLU A 139 13.24 -0.21 -16.19
CA GLU A 139 13.07 -1.21 -17.25
C GLU A 139 11.61 -1.61 -17.46
N ASN A 140 10.72 -1.25 -16.52
CA ASN A 140 9.28 -1.52 -16.62
C ASN A 140 8.51 -0.38 -17.28
N TYR A 141 8.98 0.86 -17.12
CA TYR A 141 8.28 2.05 -17.59
C TYR A 141 9.19 2.93 -18.46
N PRO A 142 8.67 3.48 -19.58
CA PRO A 142 9.44 4.41 -20.39
C PRO A 142 9.66 5.74 -19.66
N GLY A 143 10.60 6.51 -20.19
CA GLY A 143 11.01 7.81 -19.65
C GLY A 143 12.24 7.71 -18.76
N GLU A 144 12.78 8.89 -18.47
CA GLU A 144 13.92 9.11 -17.59
C GLU A 144 13.58 10.28 -16.69
N VAL A 145 14.04 10.21 -15.45
CA VAL A 145 13.92 11.28 -14.47
C VAL A 145 15.31 11.77 -14.15
N GLY A 146 15.59 13.04 -14.42
CA GLY A 146 16.90 13.63 -14.20
C GLY A 146 16.82 15.05 -13.64
N PHE A 147 17.65 15.37 -12.64
CA PHE A 147 17.75 16.68 -12.02
C PHE A 147 19.06 16.83 -11.22
N ASP A 148 19.49 18.05 -10.90
CA ASP A 148 20.55 18.29 -9.90
C ASP A 148 19.92 18.41 -8.50
N ILE A 149 20.27 17.51 -7.59
CA ILE A 149 19.73 17.50 -6.21
C ILE A 149 20.18 18.73 -5.38
N ASN A 150 21.14 19.50 -5.88
CA ASN A 150 21.60 20.73 -5.25
C ASN A 150 20.94 22.00 -5.84
N ASP A 151 20.12 21.87 -6.89
CA ASP A 151 19.27 22.97 -7.36
C ASP A 151 18.21 23.28 -6.29
N SER A 152 17.87 24.55 -6.06
CA SER A 152 16.84 24.90 -5.08
C SER A 152 15.43 24.51 -5.54
N ASN A 153 15.22 24.27 -6.84
CA ASN A 153 13.90 24.08 -7.45
C ASN A 153 13.72 22.69 -8.09
N PHE A 154 14.57 21.70 -7.81
CA PHE A 154 14.46 20.38 -8.45
C PHE A 154 13.15 19.63 -8.12
N GLU A 155 12.46 20.03 -7.05
CA GLU A 155 11.14 19.51 -6.70
C GLU A 155 10.04 19.94 -7.66
N SER A 156 10.29 20.93 -8.52
CA SER A 156 9.40 21.31 -9.61
C SER A 156 9.78 20.53 -10.87
N TRP A 157 8.84 19.78 -11.44
CA TRP A 157 9.08 19.00 -12.66
C TRP A 157 8.11 19.37 -13.79
N PRO A 158 8.53 19.19 -15.07
CA PRO A 158 7.64 19.44 -16.21
C PRO A 158 6.36 18.60 -16.18
N GLU A 159 5.27 19.12 -16.71
CA GLU A 159 4.01 18.38 -16.86
C GLU A 159 4.17 17.10 -17.71
N ALA A 160 5.15 17.09 -18.64
CA ALA A 160 5.49 15.95 -19.47
C ALA A 160 6.35 14.87 -18.77
N SER A 161 6.68 15.03 -17.49
CA SER A 161 7.44 14.05 -16.73
C SER A 161 6.69 12.72 -16.61
N PRO A 162 7.41 11.58 -16.55
CA PRO A 162 6.76 10.30 -16.38
C PRO A 162 6.01 10.26 -15.04
N PRO A 163 4.83 9.61 -14.94
CA PRO A 163 4.04 9.59 -13.70
C PRO A 163 4.79 9.03 -12.47
N TRP A 164 5.76 8.13 -12.68
CA TRP A 164 6.58 7.56 -11.61
C TRP A 164 7.66 8.51 -11.07
N ASN A 165 7.80 9.71 -11.64
CA ASN A 165 8.73 10.74 -11.19
C ASN A 165 8.53 11.16 -9.73
N SER A 166 7.28 11.17 -9.25
CA SER A 166 6.93 11.54 -7.87
C SER A 166 7.74 10.77 -6.83
N TYR A 167 7.93 9.45 -7.03
CA TYR A 167 8.69 8.60 -6.10
C TYR A 167 10.18 8.96 -6.05
N ALA A 168 10.78 9.26 -7.20
CA ALA A 168 12.21 9.60 -7.29
C ALA A 168 12.50 11.00 -6.75
N VAL A 169 11.66 11.98 -7.10
CA VAL A 169 11.79 13.36 -6.60
C VAL A 169 11.51 13.41 -5.10
N GLY A 170 10.40 12.83 -4.63
CA GLY A 170 10.07 12.84 -3.21
C GLY A 170 11.14 12.18 -2.35
N ALA A 171 11.66 11.02 -2.76
CA ALA A 171 12.78 10.38 -2.07
C ALA A 171 14.03 11.28 -2.03
N SER A 172 14.31 12.00 -3.11
CA SER A 172 15.46 12.92 -3.21
C SER A 172 15.30 14.15 -2.33
N VAL A 173 14.11 14.77 -2.27
CA VAL A 173 13.82 15.90 -1.37
C VAL A 173 14.04 15.48 0.08
N LEU A 174 13.42 14.38 0.50
CA LEU A 174 13.48 13.94 1.89
C LEU A 174 14.89 13.52 2.33
N ILE A 175 15.69 12.96 1.42
CA ILE A 175 17.08 12.64 1.73
C ILE A 175 17.98 13.89 1.70
N ARG A 176 17.68 14.85 0.83
CA ARG A 176 18.38 16.14 0.79
C ARG A 176 18.29 16.87 2.14
N GLU A 177 17.14 16.85 2.80
CA GLU A 177 16.92 17.42 4.14
C GLU A 177 17.86 16.84 5.21
N LYS A 178 18.34 15.59 5.02
CA LYS A 178 19.21 14.88 5.97
C LYS A 178 20.70 15.13 5.71
N ILE A 179 21.07 15.84 4.65
CA ILE A 179 22.46 16.03 4.23
C ILE A 179 22.95 17.42 4.62
N SER A 180 24.05 17.48 5.37
CA SER A 180 24.78 18.73 5.61
C SER A 180 25.69 19.05 4.42
N GLY A 181 25.51 20.21 3.78
CA GLY A 181 26.37 20.69 2.70
C GLY A 181 25.89 20.27 1.30
N ARG A 182 26.83 19.93 0.41
CA ARG A 182 26.52 19.55 -0.98
C ARG A 182 26.23 18.06 -1.07
N ALA A 183 25.08 17.70 -1.63
CA ALA A 183 24.69 16.32 -1.83
C ALA A 183 25.35 15.75 -3.09
N ARG A 184 25.65 14.45 -3.03
CA ARG A 184 26.10 13.63 -4.14
C ARG A 184 24.89 13.02 -4.84
N GLY A 185 24.90 13.11 -6.16
CA GLY A 185 23.90 12.55 -7.05
C GLY A 185 24.04 11.04 -7.22
N VAL A 186 23.05 10.45 -7.89
CA VAL A 186 22.95 9.01 -8.07
C VAL A 186 22.46 8.69 -9.47
N GLU A 187 23.04 7.66 -10.09
CA GLU A 187 22.43 7.01 -11.25
C GLU A 187 21.81 5.69 -10.79
N VAL A 188 20.52 5.52 -11.07
CA VAL A 188 19.72 4.35 -10.66
C VAL A 188 19.01 3.76 -11.87
N CYS A 189 19.03 2.44 -11.99
CA CYS A 189 18.15 1.70 -12.88
C CYS A 189 17.39 0.64 -12.09
N SER A 190 16.06 0.61 -12.24
CA SER A 190 15.17 -0.28 -11.49
C SER A 190 14.45 -1.27 -12.41
N LEU A 191 14.23 -2.49 -11.90
CA LEU A 191 13.39 -3.51 -12.51
C LEU A 191 12.58 -4.20 -11.41
N GLY A 192 11.25 -4.16 -11.53
CA GLY A 192 10.31 -4.80 -10.63
C GLY A 192 9.57 -5.97 -11.26
N PHE A 193 9.27 -6.97 -10.43
CA PHE A 193 8.30 -8.04 -10.70
C PHE A 193 6.89 -7.44 -10.80
N LEU A 194 6.10 -7.67 -11.86
CA LEU A 194 4.69 -7.19 -11.98
C LEU A 194 4.35 -5.83 -11.31
N PRO A 195 5.02 -4.71 -11.64
CA PRO A 195 4.75 -3.45 -10.96
C PRO A 195 3.32 -2.95 -11.25
N GLY A 196 2.69 -2.31 -10.27
CA GLY A 196 1.31 -1.84 -10.36
C GLY A 196 0.23 -2.91 -10.17
N SER A 197 0.61 -4.15 -9.83
CA SER A 197 -0.32 -5.28 -9.63
C SER A 197 -1.02 -5.31 -8.26
N GLY A 198 -0.69 -4.37 -7.35
CA GLY A 198 -1.25 -4.30 -6.00
C GLY A 198 -0.37 -4.86 -4.88
N LEU A 199 0.88 -5.21 -5.17
CA LEU A 199 1.83 -5.84 -4.24
C LEU A 199 2.84 -4.85 -3.61
N SER A 200 2.53 -3.55 -3.55
CA SER A 200 3.43 -2.47 -3.09
C SER A 200 4.68 -2.23 -3.92
N SER A 201 4.56 -2.28 -5.24
CA SER A 201 5.66 -1.87 -6.10
C SER A 201 6.09 -0.41 -5.86
N SER A 202 5.16 0.49 -5.48
CA SER A 202 5.43 1.90 -5.18
C SER A 202 6.25 2.09 -3.90
N ALA A 203 5.84 1.48 -2.78
CA ALA A 203 6.62 1.51 -1.54
C ALA A 203 7.97 0.79 -1.71
N SER A 204 8.00 -0.31 -2.47
CA SER A 204 9.22 -1.06 -2.77
C SER A 204 10.25 -0.21 -3.52
N VAL A 205 9.85 0.46 -4.62
CA VAL A 205 10.76 1.32 -5.37
C VAL A 205 11.17 2.57 -4.57
N THR A 206 10.23 3.14 -3.80
CA THR A 206 10.48 4.30 -2.93
C THR A 206 11.55 3.99 -1.88
N LEU A 207 11.42 2.86 -1.16
CA LEU A 207 12.43 2.39 -0.21
C LEU A 207 13.77 2.10 -0.91
N GLY A 208 13.73 1.60 -2.14
CA GLY A 208 14.90 1.44 -2.99
C GLY A 208 15.64 2.76 -3.23
N TYR A 209 14.92 3.80 -3.67
CA TYR A 209 15.49 5.13 -3.92
C TYR A 209 16.03 5.78 -2.65
N ILE A 210 15.25 5.77 -1.56
CA ILE A 210 15.67 6.26 -0.24
C ILE A 210 16.99 5.58 0.17
N THR A 211 17.08 4.25 -0.01
CA THR A 211 18.27 3.47 0.35
C THR A 211 19.48 3.83 -0.51
N ALA A 212 19.30 3.93 -1.83
CA ALA A 212 20.38 4.29 -2.75
C ALA A 212 20.92 5.72 -2.47
N LEU A 213 20.02 6.69 -2.33
CA LEU A 213 20.35 8.09 -2.03
C LEU A 213 21.05 8.23 -0.68
N ALA A 214 20.55 7.57 0.36
CA ALA A 214 21.19 7.55 1.68
C ALA A 214 22.58 6.93 1.60
N ALA A 215 22.72 5.81 0.87
CA ALA A 215 23.96 5.06 0.75
C ALA A 215 25.05 5.82 0.00
N VAL A 216 24.73 6.58 -1.06
CA VAL A 216 25.72 7.42 -1.76
C VAL A 216 26.09 8.64 -0.96
N ASN A 217 25.18 9.18 -0.13
CA ASN A 217 25.43 10.37 0.69
C ASN A 217 25.99 10.08 2.10
N GLY A 218 26.08 8.81 2.50
CA GLY A 218 26.56 8.42 3.84
C GLY A 218 25.56 8.77 4.95
N VAL A 219 24.27 8.92 4.61
CA VAL A 219 23.19 9.15 5.57
C VAL A 219 22.84 7.82 6.23
N LYS A 220 22.94 7.75 7.54
CA LYS A 220 22.47 6.60 8.32
C LYS A 220 20.99 6.81 8.63
N LEU A 221 20.17 5.82 8.31
CA LEU A 221 18.74 5.81 8.59
C LEU A 221 18.39 4.58 9.40
N GLU A 222 17.67 4.80 10.49
CA GLU A 222 17.01 3.72 11.21
C GLU A 222 15.83 3.19 10.38
N ASP A 223 15.42 1.95 10.64
CA ASP A 223 14.32 1.32 9.91
C ASP A 223 13.01 2.09 10.05
N ARG A 224 12.73 2.61 11.25
CA ARG A 224 11.58 3.48 11.49
C ARG A 224 11.62 4.75 10.64
N GLU A 225 12.79 5.36 10.49
CA GLU A 225 12.95 6.53 9.63
C GLU A 225 12.70 6.17 8.16
N ARG A 226 13.24 5.04 7.67
CA ARG A 226 12.98 4.57 6.29
C ARG A 226 11.49 4.42 6.01
N VAL A 227 10.77 3.82 6.96
CA VAL A 227 9.31 3.62 6.86
C VAL A 227 8.56 4.94 6.80
N VAL A 228 8.87 5.88 7.70
CA VAL A 228 8.23 7.21 7.73
C VAL A 228 8.55 8.01 6.46
N LEU A 229 9.80 8.00 6.01
CA LEU A 229 10.19 8.70 4.78
C LEU A 229 9.45 8.11 3.57
N ALA A 230 9.37 6.79 3.45
CA ALA A 230 8.65 6.16 2.34
C ALA A 230 7.14 6.47 2.36
N GLN A 231 6.51 6.49 3.54
CA GLN A 231 5.12 6.93 3.69
C GLN A 231 4.94 8.39 3.27
N ARG A 232 5.85 9.28 3.68
CA ARG A 232 5.82 10.70 3.30
C ARG A 232 5.90 10.87 1.78
N VAL A 233 6.78 10.12 1.09
CA VAL A 233 6.84 10.16 -0.38
C VAL A 233 5.49 9.82 -1.01
N GLU A 234 4.85 8.75 -0.55
CA GLU A 234 3.53 8.33 -1.05
C GLU A 234 2.43 9.37 -0.77
N ASN A 235 2.43 9.97 0.43
CA ASN A 235 1.41 10.94 0.84
C ASN A 235 1.60 12.32 0.18
N GLU A 236 2.82 12.84 0.16
CA GLU A 236 3.13 14.22 -0.23
C GLU A 236 3.41 14.36 -1.74
N TRP A 237 3.95 13.33 -2.41
CA TRP A 237 4.28 13.39 -3.86
C TRP A 237 3.42 12.48 -4.74
N ALA A 238 3.04 11.30 -4.26
CA ALA A 238 2.11 10.43 -5.00
C ALA A 238 0.63 10.73 -4.67
N GLU A 239 0.38 11.60 -3.69
CA GLU A 239 -0.95 12.04 -3.24
C GLU A 239 -1.86 10.88 -2.80
N VAL A 240 -1.28 9.80 -2.28
CA VAL A 240 -2.01 8.63 -1.76
C VAL A 240 -1.96 8.67 -0.23
N ALA A 241 -3.10 8.85 0.44
CA ALA A 241 -3.19 8.95 1.90
C ALA A 241 -3.09 7.58 2.60
N CYS A 242 -2.02 6.82 2.33
CA CYS A 242 -1.77 5.49 2.87
C CYS A 242 -1.13 5.52 4.28
N GLY A 243 -1.24 4.40 5.00
CA GLY A 243 -0.56 4.19 6.27
C GLY A 243 0.84 3.58 6.08
N ILE A 244 1.39 3.02 7.14
CA ILE A 244 2.75 2.44 7.14
C ILE A 244 2.82 0.96 6.76
N LEU A 245 1.68 0.29 6.51
CA LEU A 245 1.63 -1.16 6.26
C LEU A 245 2.67 -1.60 5.23
N ASP A 246 2.66 -0.93 4.07
CA ASP A 246 3.49 -1.28 2.93
C ASP A 246 4.99 -1.13 3.25
N PRO A 247 5.50 0.06 3.62
CA PRO A 247 6.91 0.22 3.91
C PRO A 247 7.37 -0.55 5.15
N ALA A 248 6.55 -0.66 6.21
CA ALA A 248 6.90 -1.43 7.40
C ALA A 248 7.02 -2.93 7.08
N SER A 249 6.12 -3.48 6.25
CA SER A 249 6.22 -4.87 5.78
C SER A 249 7.51 -5.10 5.00
N ILE A 250 7.89 -4.18 4.11
CA ILE A 250 9.08 -4.33 3.26
C ILE A 250 10.36 -4.21 4.09
N VAL A 251 10.40 -3.35 5.11
CA VAL A 251 11.59 -3.16 5.95
C VAL A 251 11.71 -4.25 7.03
N GLY A 252 10.62 -4.55 7.73
CA GLY A 252 10.63 -5.37 8.95
C GLY A 252 10.47 -6.88 8.75
N SER A 253 10.14 -7.33 7.53
CA SER A 253 9.90 -8.76 7.29
C SER A 253 11.15 -9.62 7.43
N ARG A 254 10.93 -10.86 7.83
CA ARG A 254 11.90 -11.94 7.85
C ARG A 254 11.28 -13.14 7.13
N ARG A 255 12.10 -13.87 6.37
CA ARG A 255 11.65 -15.10 5.73
C ARG A 255 11.03 -16.06 6.77
N ASP A 256 9.94 -16.70 6.36
CA ASP A 256 9.12 -17.67 7.09
C ASP A 256 8.43 -17.10 8.36
N HIS A 257 8.38 -15.78 8.50
CA HIS A 257 7.71 -15.12 9.61
C HIS A 257 6.56 -14.24 9.11
N LEU A 258 5.53 -14.11 9.93
CA LEU A 258 4.52 -13.06 9.80
C LEU A 258 5.02 -11.79 10.51
N LEU A 259 4.70 -10.62 9.98
CA LEU A 259 5.01 -9.35 10.62
C LEU A 259 3.75 -8.76 11.23
N SER A 260 3.72 -8.58 12.55
CA SER A 260 2.68 -7.82 13.25
C SER A 260 3.11 -6.37 13.35
N ILE A 261 2.29 -5.44 12.84
CA ILE A 261 2.60 -4.02 12.77
C ILE A 261 1.60 -3.23 13.62
N ASP A 262 2.12 -2.52 14.61
CA ASP A 262 1.39 -1.51 15.38
C ASP A 262 1.59 -0.15 14.69
N THR A 263 0.54 0.28 13.98
CA THR A 263 0.56 1.50 13.17
C THR A 263 0.45 2.77 13.99
N GLU A 264 0.02 2.68 15.24
CA GLU A 264 -0.04 3.81 16.17
C GLU A 264 1.34 4.07 16.79
N LYS A 265 2.00 3.00 17.25
CA LYS A 265 3.34 3.10 17.85
C LYS A 265 4.47 3.20 16.82
N LEU A 266 4.17 2.94 15.54
CA LEU A 266 5.17 2.83 14.46
C LEU A 266 6.23 1.77 14.80
N SER A 267 5.77 0.60 15.25
CA SER A 267 6.62 -0.54 15.64
C SER A 267 6.09 -1.84 15.03
N TRP A 268 6.96 -2.84 14.91
CA TRP A 268 6.60 -4.14 14.38
C TRP A 268 7.40 -5.26 15.04
N GLU A 269 6.85 -6.46 15.02
CA GLU A 269 7.46 -7.68 15.54
C GLU A 269 7.30 -8.83 14.55
N THR A 270 8.33 -9.67 14.46
CA THR A 270 8.29 -10.89 13.64
C THR A 270 7.74 -12.03 14.47
N LEU A 271 6.80 -12.78 13.89
CA LEU A 271 6.08 -13.87 14.51
C LEU A 271 6.38 -15.15 13.74
N ALA A 272 7.11 -16.08 14.36
CA ALA A 272 7.23 -17.44 13.85
C ALA A 272 5.90 -18.18 14.03
N SER A 273 5.61 -19.11 13.13
CA SER A 273 4.53 -20.09 13.32
C SER A 273 5.04 -21.28 14.17
N ALA A 274 4.14 -22.16 14.62
CA ALA A 274 4.53 -23.37 15.33
C ALA A 274 5.41 -24.28 14.46
N ASP A 275 6.34 -25.04 15.06
CA ASP A 275 7.15 -26.02 14.34
C ASP A 275 6.31 -27.11 13.63
N SER A 276 5.08 -27.34 14.11
CA SER A 276 4.11 -28.27 13.52
C SER A 276 3.32 -27.67 12.35
N THR A 277 3.57 -26.42 11.97
CA THR A 277 2.85 -25.76 10.87
C THR A 277 3.08 -26.52 9.57
N PRO A 278 2.03 -26.92 8.84
CA PRO A 278 2.18 -27.55 7.53
C PRO A 278 2.90 -26.64 6.54
N GLY A 279 3.66 -27.23 5.62
CA GLY A 279 4.24 -26.48 4.50
C GLY A 279 3.16 -25.82 3.63
N PHE A 280 3.39 -24.56 3.25
CA PHE A 280 2.48 -23.80 2.42
C PHE A 280 3.25 -22.93 1.41
N ARG A 281 2.55 -22.50 0.36
CA ARG A 281 3.03 -21.51 -0.62
C ARG A 281 2.06 -20.33 -0.67
N ILE A 282 2.51 -19.22 -1.25
CA ILE A 282 1.69 -18.03 -1.43
C ILE A 282 1.27 -17.96 -2.90
N LEU A 283 -0.04 -17.95 -3.15
CA LEU A 283 -0.61 -17.67 -4.46
C LEU A 283 -0.71 -16.16 -4.66
N VAL A 284 -0.25 -15.68 -5.80
CA VAL A 284 -0.44 -14.31 -6.28
C VAL A 284 -1.10 -14.38 -7.64
N ALA A 285 -2.38 -14.02 -7.72
CA ALA A 285 -3.15 -14.04 -8.96
C ALA A 285 -3.49 -12.60 -9.39
N TYR A 286 -2.84 -12.13 -10.46
CA TYR A 286 -3.05 -10.82 -11.05
C TYR A 286 -4.07 -10.90 -12.18
N THR A 287 -5.16 -10.13 -12.04
CA THR A 287 -6.27 -10.10 -13.02
C THR A 287 -5.84 -9.66 -14.44
N GLY A 288 -4.68 -9.00 -14.58
CA GLY A 288 -4.27 -8.36 -15.83
C GLY A 288 -4.77 -6.92 -15.97
N LEU A 289 -5.51 -6.42 -14.99
CA LEU A 289 -6.04 -5.06 -14.94
C LEU A 289 -5.18 -4.22 -13.98
N PRO A 290 -4.35 -3.30 -14.50
CA PRO A 290 -3.51 -2.44 -13.67
C PRO A 290 -4.37 -1.42 -12.91
N ARG A 291 -3.80 -0.83 -11.86
CA ARG A 291 -4.44 0.25 -11.10
C ARG A 291 -3.44 1.35 -10.78
N ASN A 292 -3.91 2.60 -10.84
CA ASN A 292 -3.26 3.74 -10.21
C ASN A 292 -4.07 4.13 -8.96
N LEU A 293 -3.52 4.00 -7.76
CA LEU A 293 -4.27 4.28 -6.51
C LEU A 293 -4.82 5.70 -6.47
N ALA A 294 -4.04 6.68 -6.93
CA ALA A 294 -4.43 8.09 -6.93
C ALA A 294 -5.70 8.33 -7.77
N GLU A 295 -5.96 7.48 -8.76
CA GLU A 295 -7.12 7.55 -9.65
C GLU A 295 -8.30 6.68 -9.16
N THR A 296 -8.19 6.06 -7.98
CA THR A 296 -9.23 5.18 -7.41
C THR A 296 -9.99 5.85 -6.27
N GLY A 297 -11.00 5.16 -5.72
CA GLY A 297 -11.75 5.61 -4.54
C GLY A 297 -11.00 5.52 -3.21
N PHE A 298 -9.69 5.20 -3.19
CA PHE A 298 -8.93 4.97 -1.97
C PHE A 298 -8.97 6.16 -1.01
N ASN A 299 -8.58 7.36 -1.46
CA ASN A 299 -8.57 8.55 -0.59
C ASN A 299 -9.97 8.90 -0.08
N SER A 300 -11.02 8.65 -0.88
CA SER A 300 -12.41 8.81 -0.44
C SER A 300 -12.76 7.87 0.72
N ARG A 301 -12.28 6.62 0.70
CA ARG A 301 -12.47 5.67 1.82
C ARG A 301 -11.75 6.13 3.09
N VAL A 302 -10.54 6.67 2.96
CA VAL A 302 -9.79 7.26 4.10
C VAL A 302 -10.59 8.40 4.73
N GLN A 303 -11.16 9.29 3.91
CA GLN A 303 -11.98 10.41 4.37
C GLN A 303 -13.31 9.95 5.00
N GLU A 304 -13.97 8.93 4.43
CA GLU A 304 -15.16 8.30 5.01
C GLU A 304 -14.87 7.76 6.41
N CYS A 305 -13.75 7.07 6.62
CA CYS A 305 -13.34 6.60 7.94
C CYS A 305 -13.15 7.75 8.94
N GLY A 306 -12.45 8.82 8.55
CA GLY A 306 -12.27 9.99 9.41
C GLY A 306 -13.60 10.73 9.72
N ARG A 307 -14.56 10.73 8.80
CA ARG A 307 -15.92 11.21 9.07
C ARG A 307 -16.65 10.32 10.05
N ALA A 308 -16.57 9.00 9.90
CA ALA A 308 -17.16 8.05 10.84
C ALA A 308 -16.59 8.23 12.25
N ALA A 309 -15.26 8.39 12.37
CA ALA A 309 -14.59 8.62 13.64
C ALA A 309 -15.10 9.89 14.35
N ARG A 310 -15.18 11.01 13.63
CA ARG A 310 -15.70 12.28 14.16
C ARG A 310 -17.18 12.22 14.53
N ASP A 311 -17.99 11.50 13.75
CA ASP A 311 -19.41 11.33 14.08
C ASP A 311 -19.61 10.55 15.38
N ILE A 312 -18.92 9.41 15.51
CA ILE A 312 -18.95 8.58 16.73
C ILE A 312 -18.44 9.38 17.92
N ALA A 313 -17.31 10.09 17.78
CA ALA A 313 -16.75 10.93 18.83
C ALA A 313 -17.75 11.99 19.32
N ARG A 314 -18.39 12.70 18.38
CA ARG A 314 -19.42 13.71 18.69
C ARG A 314 -20.59 13.11 19.47
N ARG A 315 -21.09 11.95 19.07
CA ARG A 315 -22.20 11.27 19.77
C ARG A 315 -21.80 10.80 21.17
N ALA A 316 -20.53 10.42 21.34
CA ALA A 316 -19.96 10.00 22.63
C ALA A 316 -19.46 11.15 23.51
N GLY A 317 -19.51 12.41 23.06
CA GLY A 317 -19.00 13.56 23.80
C GLY A 317 -17.46 13.62 23.89
N LEU A 318 -16.76 13.08 22.89
CA LEU A 318 -15.30 13.09 22.78
C LEU A 318 -14.81 14.18 21.82
N GLU A 319 -13.65 14.76 22.13
CA GLU A 319 -12.97 15.76 21.29
C GLU A 319 -11.61 15.23 20.79
N GLY A 320 -11.05 15.85 19.75
CA GLY A 320 -9.70 15.54 19.26
C GLY A 320 -9.55 14.24 18.43
N VAL A 321 -10.64 13.56 18.13
CA VAL A 321 -10.64 12.30 17.34
C VAL A 321 -10.55 12.60 15.84
N ALA A 322 -9.54 12.04 15.16
CA ALA A 322 -9.35 12.21 13.72
C ALA A 322 -9.55 10.91 12.93
N ARG A 323 -9.20 9.77 13.53
CA ARG A 323 -9.22 8.43 12.93
C ARG A 323 -10.03 7.46 13.79
N LEU A 324 -10.47 6.36 13.18
CA LEU A 324 -11.24 5.33 13.90
C LEU A 324 -10.45 4.67 15.03
N GLY A 325 -9.13 4.56 14.91
CA GLY A 325 -8.25 4.04 15.96
C GLY A 325 -8.05 4.96 17.15
N ASP A 326 -8.38 6.26 17.02
CA ASP A 326 -8.28 7.20 18.15
C ASP A 326 -9.46 7.06 19.13
N LEU A 327 -10.49 6.26 18.78
CA LEU A 327 -11.65 6.01 19.63
C LEU A 327 -11.39 4.88 20.63
N PRO A 328 -11.84 5.01 21.90
CA PRO A 328 -11.92 3.87 22.82
C PRO A 328 -12.73 2.72 22.21
N ALA A 329 -12.26 1.48 22.40
CA ALA A 329 -12.86 0.30 21.75
C ALA A 329 -14.33 0.08 22.12
N ASP A 330 -14.68 0.32 23.40
CA ASP A 330 -16.05 0.22 23.93
C ASP A 330 -16.97 1.30 23.36
N VAL A 331 -16.44 2.50 23.12
CA VAL A 331 -17.16 3.60 22.49
C VAL A 331 -17.44 3.28 21.03
N LEU A 332 -16.43 2.82 20.29
CA LEU A 332 -16.59 2.40 18.90
C LEU A 332 -17.70 1.35 18.79
N GLU A 333 -17.61 0.26 19.56
CA GLU A 333 -18.58 -0.85 19.53
C GLU A 333 -20.01 -0.39 19.86
N ARG A 334 -20.19 0.37 20.94
CA ARG A 334 -21.51 0.84 21.38
C ARG A 334 -22.18 1.76 20.35
N GLU A 335 -21.39 2.62 19.69
CA GLU A 335 -21.90 3.68 18.82
C GLU A 335 -21.98 3.29 17.34
N LEU A 336 -21.51 2.10 16.95
CA LEU A 336 -21.45 1.63 15.55
C LEU A 336 -22.75 1.90 14.77
N GLY A 337 -23.90 1.52 15.34
CA GLY A 337 -25.20 1.57 14.66
C GLY A 337 -25.89 2.93 14.59
N GLY A 338 -25.26 4.01 15.07
CA GLY A 338 -25.84 5.36 15.01
C GLY A 338 -25.29 6.25 13.89
N CYS A 339 -24.38 5.72 13.07
CA CYS A 339 -23.80 6.42 11.93
C CYS A 339 -24.76 6.41 10.72
N GLU A 340 -24.53 7.32 9.77
CA GLU A 340 -25.09 7.17 8.41
C GLU A 340 -24.64 5.82 7.80
N PRO A 341 -25.47 5.10 7.01
CA PRO A 341 -25.18 3.74 6.56
C PRO A 341 -23.79 3.53 5.95
N VAL A 342 -23.28 4.46 5.14
CA VAL A 342 -21.94 4.35 4.55
C VAL A 342 -20.84 4.43 5.60
N LEU A 343 -20.98 5.34 6.57
CA LEU A 343 -19.99 5.55 7.64
C LEU A 343 -20.01 4.39 8.63
N GLU A 344 -21.21 3.86 8.94
CA GLU A 344 -21.36 2.65 9.74
C GLU A 344 -20.60 1.48 9.13
N LYS A 345 -20.75 1.26 7.82
CA LYS A 345 -20.02 0.19 7.12
C LYS A 345 -18.50 0.33 7.27
N ARG A 346 -17.94 1.55 7.15
CA ARG A 346 -16.48 1.76 7.34
C ARG A 346 -16.04 1.51 8.77
N ALA A 347 -16.80 2.00 9.75
CA ALA A 347 -16.51 1.78 11.16
C ALA A 347 -16.61 0.29 11.53
N ARG A 348 -17.61 -0.42 11.00
CA ARG A 348 -17.81 -1.86 11.15
C ARG A 348 -16.65 -2.65 10.55
N HIS A 349 -16.24 -2.32 9.32
CA HIS A 349 -15.06 -2.93 8.71
C HIS A 349 -13.84 -2.78 9.62
N PHE A 350 -13.56 -1.55 10.08
CA PHE A 350 -12.42 -1.28 10.96
C PHE A 350 -12.49 -2.08 12.26
N HIS A 351 -13.63 -2.07 12.96
CA HIS A 351 -13.81 -2.78 14.22
C HIS A 351 -13.59 -4.29 14.06
N GLU A 352 -14.26 -4.92 13.08
CA GLU A 352 -14.16 -6.36 12.86
C GLU A 352 -12.79 -6.78 12.30
N GLU A 353 -12.16 -5.94 11.47
CA GLU A 353 -10.83 -6.24 10.91
C GLU A 353 -9.75 -6.23 12.00
N ARG A 354 -9.85 -5.32 12.98
CA ARG A 354 -8.99 -5.36 14.17
C ARG A 354 -9.12 -6.69 14.90
N TRP A 355 -10.34 -7.16 15.12
CA TRP A 355 -10.56 -8.47 15.74
C TRP A 355 -9.92 -9.60 14.91
N ARG A 356 -10.14 -9.61 13.59
CA ARG A 356 -9.54 -10.62 12.69
C ARG A 356 -8.02 -10.63 12.75
N VAL A 357 -7.37 -9.47 12.85
CA VAL A 357 -5.90 -9.39 13.00
C VAL A 357 -5.42 -10.10 14.25
N HIS A 358 -6.04 -9.86 15.42
CA HIS A 358 -5.64 -10.54 16.66
C HIS A 358 -5.88 -12.05 16.58
N GLN A 359 -7.03 -12.48 16.06
CA GLN A 359 -7.30 -13.90 15.86
C GLN A 359 -6.37 -14.55 14.85
N GLY A 360 -5.90 -13.80 13.86
CA GLY A 360 -4.91 -14.25 12.89
C GLY A 360 -3.54 -14.46 13.51
N ILE A 361 -3.13 -13.60 14.44
CA ILE A 361 -1.90 -13.78 15.21
C ILE A 361 -1.96 -15.10 15.99
N ASP A 362 -3.06 -15.34 16.71
CA ASP A 362 -3.27 -16.56 17.50
C ASP A 362 -3.22 -17.81 16.59
N ALA A 363 -3.96 -17.79 15.48
CA ALA A 363 -4.00 -18.90 14.53
C ALA A 363 -2.62 -19.17 13.90
N TRP A 364 -1.89 -18.12 13.51
CA TRP A 364 -0.55 -18.23 12.94
C TRP A 364 0.45 -18.86 13.93
N GLN A 365 0.47 -18.38 15.17
CA GLN A 365 1.36 -18.89 16.21
C GLN A 365 1.07 -20.35 16.57
N LEU A 366 -0.18 -20.79 16.45
CA LEU A 366 -0.60 -22.18 16.63
C LEU A 366 -0.35 -23.07 15.40
N GLY A 367 0.03 -22.50 14.26
CA GLY A 367 0.18 -23.22 12.99
C GLY A 367 -1.15 -23.64 12.35
N ASP A 368 -2.26 -23.03 12.78
CA ASP A 368 -3.61 -23.31 12.27
C ASP A 368 -3.87 -22.52 10.98
N LEU A 369 -3.32 -23.04 9.88
CA LEU A 369 -3.46 -22.41 8.56
C LEU A 369 -4.89 -22.45 8.03
N GLU A 370 -5.72 -23.42 8.44
CA GLU A 370 -7.13 -23.47 8.07
C GLU A 370 -7.85 -22.26 8.67
N ARG A 371 -7.73 -22.06 9.98
CA ARG A 371 -8.34 -20.91 10.64
C ARG A 371 -7.80 -19.57 10.13
N PHE A 372 -6.48 -19.49 9.89
CA PHE A 372 -5.87 -18.29 9.35
C PHE A 372 -6.42 -17.96 7.95
N GLY A 373 -6.56 -18.97 7.08
CA GLY A 373 -7.15 -18.82 5.75
C GLY A 373 -8.63 -18.44 5.76
N GLU A 374 -9.43 -18.99 6.67
CA GLU A 374 -10.81 -18.56 6.89
C GLU A 374 -10.88 -17.06 7.22
N LEU A 375 -10.04 -16.60 8.17
CA LEU A 375 -9.97 -15.20 8.56
C LEU A 375 -9.57 -14.29 7.38
N MET A 376 -8.63 -14.74 6.52
CA MET A 376 -8.27 -14.00 5.30
C MET A 376 -9.49 -13.85 4.37
N SER A 377 -10.27 -14.92 4.20
CA SER A 377 -11.46 -14.92 3.34
C SER A 377 -12.57 -14.03 3.91
N ASP A 378 -12.77 -14.04 5.23
CA ASP A 378 -13.71 -13.16 5.93
C ASP A 378 -13.29 -11.69 5.86
N SER A 379 -11.99 -11.40 5.97
CA SER A 379 -11.43 -10.06 5.72
C SER A 379 -11.73 -9.59 4.29
N CYS A 380 -11.59 -10.47 3.29
CA CYS A 380 -11.95 -10.14 1.92
C CYS A 380 -13.44 -9.86 1.75
N ARG A 381 -14.31 -10.65 2.40
CA ARG A 381 -15.76 -10.42 2.39
C ARG A 381 -16.09 -9.05 2.99
N SER A 382 -15.51 -8.70 4.12
CA SER A 382 -15.68 -7.39 4.74
C SER A 382 -15.15 -6.26 3.83
N SER A 383 -14.03 -6.47 3.14
CA SER A 383 -13.49 -5.50 2.16
C SER A 383 -14.47 -5.23 1.00
N ARG A 384 -15.26 -6.24 0.59
CA ARG A 384 -16.29 -6.15 -0.44
C ARG A 384 -17.58 -5.49 0.08
N GLU A 385 -18.09 -5.96 1.21
CA GLU A 385 -19.43 -5.62 1.69
C GLU A 385 -19.45 -4.34 2.54
N ASN A 386 -18.47 -4.21 3.44
CA ASN A 386 -18.36 -3.13 4.41
C ASN A 386 -17.38 -2.03 3.93
N PHE A 387 -16.30 -2.39 3.24
CA PHE A 387 -15.37 -1.38 2.69
C PHE A 387 -15.66 -1.01 1.24
N GLU A 388 -16.50 -1.79 0.55
CA GLU A 388 -16.94 -1.53 -0.84
C GLU A 388 -15.76 -1.28 -1.78
N THR A 389 -14.80 -2.20 -1.73
CA THR A 389 -13.66 -2.32 -2.65
C THR A 389 -13.80 -3.59 -3.48
N GLY A 390 -13.10 -3.65 -4.61
CA GLY A 390 -13.23 -4.75 -5.56
C GLY A 390 -13.46 -4.26 -6.99
N SER A 391 -13.32 -5.18 -7.93
CA SER A 391 -13.93 -5.11 -9.27
C SER A 391 -14.66 -6.45 -9.52
N PRO A 392 -15.57 -6.53 -10.50
CA PRO A 392 -16.22 -7.79 -10.84
C PRO A 392 -15.22 -8.94 -11.11
N GLU A 393 -14.14 -8.64 -11.82
CA GLU A 393 -13.06 -9.59 -12.14
C GLU A 393 -12.33 -10.03 -10.87
N LEU A 394 -11.96 -9.08 -9.99
CA LEU A 394 -11.23 -9.39 -8.78
C LEU A 394 -12.09 -10.19 -7.79
N VAL A 395 -13.38 -9.86 -7.69
CA VAL A 395 -14.38 -10.60 -6.92
C VAL A 395 -14.47 -12.04 -7.42
N LYS A 396 -14.63 -12.24 -8.73
CA LYS A 396 -14.72 -13.58 -9.31
C LYS A 396 -13.43 -14.37 -9.14
N LEU A 397 -12.27 -13.72 -9.27
CA LEU A 397 -10.97 -14.34 -9.02
C LEU A 397 -10.86 -14.84 -7.57
N ASN A 398 -11.23 -14.00 -6.60
CA ASN A 398 -11.24 -14.40 -5.19
C ASN A 398 -12.17 -15.59 -4.93
N GLU A 399 -13.38 -15.59 -5.49
CA GLU A 399 -14.32 -16.72 -5.39
C GLU A 399 -13.74 -18.02 -5.96
N ILE A 400 -13.05 -17.94 -7.11
CA ILE A 400 -12.36 -19.09 -7.72
C ILE A 400 -11.23 -19.61 -6.84
N MET A 401 -10.43 -18.71 -6.26
CA MET A 401 -9.32 -19.07 -5.37
C MET A 401 -9.81 -19.75 -4.10
N VAL A 402 -10.80 -19.17 -3.41
CA VAL A 402 -11.38 -19.74 -2.18
C VAL A 402 -12.02 -21.10 -2.46
N GLY A 403 -12.65 -21.29 -3.62
CA GLY A 403 -13.24 -22.56 -4.03
C GLY A 403 -12.25 -23.58 -4.62
N CYS A 404 -10.95 -23.33 -4.54
CA CYS A 404 -9.93 -24.23 -5.07
C CYS A 404 -9.39 -25.16 -3.98
N GLU A 405 -9.29 -26.45 -4.30
CA GLU A 405 -8.76 -27.45 -3.39
C GLU A 405 -7.31 -27.10 -2.96
N GLY A 406 -7.02 -27.27 -1.67
CA GLY A 406 -5.72 -26.96 -1.08
C GLY A 406 -5.51 -25.48 -0.73
N VAL A 407 -6.37 -24.55 -1.16
CA VAL A 407 -6.30 -23.14 -0.76
C VAL A 407 -6.95 -22.98 0.60
N TYR A 408 -6.15 -22.59 1.61
CA TYR A 408 -6.65 -22.32 2.96
C TYR A 408 -7.56 -21.08 2.99
N GLY A 409 -7.21 -20.07 2.21
CA GLY A 409 -7.96 -18.83 2.13
C GLY A 409 -7.36 -17.86 1.14
N ALA A 410 -8.18 -16.92 0.67
CA ALA A 410 -7.74 -15.90 -0.27
C ALA A 410 -8.45 -14.56 -0.05
N ARG A 411 -7.76 -13.49 -0.43
CA ARG A 411 -8.27 -12.12 -0.34
C ARG A 411 -7.73 -11.21 -1.41
N PHE A 412 -8.29 -10.02 -1.52
CA PHE A 412 -7.70 -8.96 -2.34
C PHE A 412 -6.35 -8.51 -1.77
N SER A 413 -5.43 -8.18 -2.66
CA SER A 413 -4.14 -7.58 -2.32
C SER A 413 -4.17 -6.06 -2.50
N GLY A 414 -3.56 -5.34 -1.56
CA GLY A 414 -3.58 -3.89 -1.51
C GLY A 414 -5.01 -3.33 -1.43
N ALA A 415 -5.29 -2.24 -2.14
CA ALA A 415 -6.53 -1.47 -1.97
C ALA A 415 -7.78 -2.02 -2.68
N GLY A 416 -7.71 -3.17 -3.36
CA GLY A 416 -8.88 -3.88 -3.91
C GLY A 416 -9.52 -3.31 -5.19
N PHE A 417 -9.13 -2.16 -5.73
CA PHE A 417 -9.72 -1.58 -6.97
C PHE A 417 -9.13 -2.19 -8.28
N GLY A 418 -9.12 -3.51 -8.38
CA GLY A 418 -8.40 -4.27 -9.42
C GLY A 418 -7.06 -4.82 -8.91
N GLY A 419 -6.14 -5.17 -9.81
CA GLY A 419 -4.86 -5.74 -9.42
C GLY A 419 -4.94 -7.23 -9.11
N SER A 420 -4.46 -7.63 -7.93
CA SER A 420 -4.23 -9.04 -7.58
C SER A 420 -5.05 -9.50 -6.39
N ALA A 421 -5.36 -10.79 -6.37
CA ALA A 421 -5.74 -11.52 -5.17
C ALA A 421 -4.56 -12.37 -4.68
N ILE A 422 -4.48 -12.57 -3.37
CA ILE A 422 -3.47 -13.42 -2.73
C ILE A 422 -4.13 -14.50 -1.91
N GLY A 423 -3.46 -15.63 -1.74
CA GLY A 423 -3.95 -16.73 -0.92
C GLY A 423 -2.84 -17.61 -0.39
N LEU A 424 -3.15 -18.37 0.65
CA LEU A 424 -2.27 -19.43 1.16
C LEU A 424 -2.75 -20.77 0.64
N VAL A 425 -1.83 -21.58 0.13
CA VAL A 425 -2.12 -22.91 -0.42
C VAL A 425 -1.19 -23.95 0.18
N ALA A 426 -1.72 -25.12 0.50
CA ALA A 426 -0.93 -26.26 0.96
C ALA A 426 0.17 -26.58 -0.06
N GLU A 427 1.41 -26.79 0.41
CA GLU A 427 2.58 -26.94 -0.45
C GLU A 427 2.41 -28.05 -1.49
N GLY A 428 1.88 -29.21 -1.07
CA GLY A 428 1.65 -30.35 -1.96
C GLY A 428 0.53 -30.16 -3.00
N MET A 429 -0.26 -29.09 -2.90
CA MET A 429 -1.39 -28.78 -3.80
C MET A 429 -1.16 -27.49 -4.60
N ALA A 430 -0.02 -26.83 -4.40
CA ALA A 430 0.24 -25.49 -4.91
C ALA A 430 0.16 -25.40 -6.43
N GLU A 431 0.85 -26.28 -7.17
CA GLU A 431 0.82 -26.25 -8.64
C GLU A 431 -0.54 -26.65 -9.22
N SER A 432 -1.24 -27.61 -8.61
CA SER A 432 -2.58 -27.99 -9.06
C SER A 432 -3.58 -26.87 -8.85
N ALA A 433 -3.50 -26.15 -7.72
CA ALA A 433 -4.35 -25.01 -7.43
C ALA A 433 -4.08 -23.86 -8.40
N GLN A 434 -2.81 -23.51 -8.64
CA GLN A 434 -2.42 -22.50 -9.63
C GLN A 434 -3.02 -22.79 -11.01
N ALA A 435 -2.83 -24.00 -11.53
CA ALA A 435 -3.35 -24.40 -12.83
C ALA A 435 -4.89 -24.39 -12.89
N ALA A 436 -5.55 -24.79 -11.82
CA ALA A 436 -7.01 -24.77 -11.72
C ALA A 436 -7.54 -23.33 -11.68
N ILE A 437 -6.91 -22.42 -10.95
CA ILE A 437 -7.26 -21.00 -10.88
C ILE A 437 -7.11 -20.36 -12.27
N GLU A 438 -5.97 -20.58 -12.94
CA GLU A 438 -5.73 -20.11 -14.31
C GLU A 438 -6.83 -20.56 -15.27
N THR A 439 -7.11 -21.86 -15.28
CA THR A 439 -8.11 -22.45 -16.18
C THR A 439 -9.52 -21.89 -15.91
N LYS A 440 -9.93 -21.84 -14.63
CA LYS A 440 -11.25 -21.36 -14.24
C LYS A 440 -11.40 -19.87 -14.54
N PHE A 441 -10.41 -19.04 -14.19
CA PHE A 441 -10.50 -17.59 -14.38
C PHE A 441 -10.54 -17.20 -15.85
N ILE A 442 -9.70 -17.81 -16.69
CA ILE A 442 -9.69 -17.52 -18.13
C ILE A 442 -10.98 -18.01 -18.81
N ARG A 443 -11.60 -19.08 -18.33
CA ARG A 443 -12.91 -19.50 -18.81
C ARG A 443 -14.00 -18.45 -18.53
N GLU A 444 -13.98 -17.84 -17.34
CA GLU A 444 -14.92 -16.76 -16.98
C GLU A 444 -14.60 -15.45 -17.71
N TYR A 445 -13.31 -15.14 -17.92
CA TYR A 445 -12.85 -13.93 -18.61
C TYR A 445 -11.87 -14.23 -19.76
N PRO A 446 -12.35 -14.76 -20.90
CA PRO A 446 -11.47 -15.13 -22.03
C PRO A 446 -10.67 -13.95 -22.60
N GLY A 447 -11.23 -12.73 -22.53
CA GLY A 447 -10.56 -11.51 -22.97
C GLY A 447 -9.32 -11.11 -22.15
N LEU A 448 -9.12 -11.72 -20.98
CA LEU A 448 -7.97 -11.48 -20.10
C LEU A 448 -6.86 -12.54 -20.24
N ALA A 449 -7.00 -13.53 -21.12
CA ALA A 449 -6.02 -14.62 -21.30
C ALA A 449 -4.57 -14.16 -21.51
N GLY A 450 -4.36 -13.09 -22.28
CA GLY A 450 -3.01 -12.53 -22.51
C GLY A 450 -2.46 -11.70 -21.34
N LYS A 451 -3.31 -11.28 -20.40
CA LYS A 451 -2.98 -10.32 -19.33
C LYS A 451 -2.94 -10.95 -17.94
N PHE A 452 -3.79 -11.96 -17.69
CA PHE A 452 -3.82 -12.68 -16.42
C PHE A 452 -2.49 -13.36 -16.13
N ARG A 453 -2.08 -13.37 -14.87
CA ARG A 453 -0.92 -14.13 -14.42
C ARG A 453 -1.22 -14.71 -13.04
N CYS A 454 -0.81 -15.94 -12.80
CA CYS A 454 -0.84 -16.55 -11.47
C CYS A 454 0.56 -17.05 -11.13
N TYR A 455 1.04 -16.72 -9.94
CA TYR A 455 2.38 -17.09 -9.47
C TYR A 455 2.29 -17.79 -8.13
N LEU A 456 3.19 -18.74 -7.93
CA LEU A 456 3.54 -19.27 -6.63
C LEU A 456 4.81 -18.55 -6.17
N VAL A 457 4.72 -17.90 -5.02
CA VAL A 457 5.84 -17.19 -4.39
C VAL A 457 6.02 -17.71 -2.97
N ASP A 458 7.17 -17.36 -2.40
CA ASP A 458 7.54 -17.68 -1.03
C ASP A 458 7.61 -16.41 -0.21
N SER A 459 7.63 -16.56 1.10
CA SER A 459 8.02 -15.48 1.99
C SER A 459 9.49 -15.11 1.76
N ASP A 460 9.87 -13.86 2.06
CA ASP A 460 11.25 -13.42 1.91
C ASP A 460 11.68 -12.50 3.06
N ASP A 461 12.98 -12.26 3.17
CA ASP A 461 13.52 -11.24 4.07
C ASP A 461 13.13 -9.83 3.59
N GLY A 462 13.23 -8.84 4.48
CA GLY A 462 12.98 -7.43 4.19
C GLY A 462 14.01 -6.78 3.26
N LEU A 463 13.99 -5.46 3.20
CA LEU A 463 14.86 -4.60 2.38
C LEU A 463 16.35 -4.91 2.58
N ARG A 464 17.09 -5.15 1.48
CA ARG A 464 18.53 -5.49 1.50
C ARG A 464 19.34 -4.55 0.62
N LEU A 465 20.43 -4.04 1.15
CA LEU A 465 21.48 -3.33 0.41
C LEU A 465 22.68 -4.28 0.24
N ALA A 466 23.10 -4.55 -0.99
CA ALA A 466 24.15 -5.51 -1.34
C ALA A 466 25.27 -4.87 -2.18
#